data_AF-A0A0A9G7F2-F1
#
_entry.id   AF-A0A0A9G7F2-F1
#
_cell.length_a   1.000
_cell.length_b   1.000
_cell.length_c   1.000
_cell.angle_alpha   90.00
_cell.angle_beta   90.00
_cell.angle_gamma   90.00
#
_symmetry.space_group_name_H-M   'P 1'
#
loop_
_entity.id
_entity.type
_entity.pdbx_description
1 polymer ?
#
loop_
_entity_poly.entity_id
_entity_poly.type
_entity_poly.pdbx_seq_one_letter_code
_entity_poly.pdbx_strand_id
1 'polypeptide(L)'
;MSDGHNNMTAYGFNDVFDEPSMGWARYAHTMRIWVYNSGFFFIRPTIPSIELLDRVAGRLSREPKPWDQAVFNEELFFPSHPGYEGLHASKRTMDIYLFMNSKVLFKTVRKDAQLRKLKPVIVHLNYHPDKSERMKAVIEFYVNGKQNALEHFPDGSE
;
A
#
# COMPACT_ATOMS: atom_id res chain seq x y z
N MET A 1 -2.60 5.03 -1.53
CA MET A 1 -2.36 3.81 -2.35
C MET A 1 -2.10 2.60 -1.42
N SER A 2 -2.09 1.36 -1.91
CA SER A 2 -1.81 0.16 -1.09
C SER A 2 -0.41 -0.41 -1.39
N ASP A 3 0.22 -1.04 -0.40
CA ASP A 3 1.43 -1.87 -0.60
C ASP A 3 1.12 -3.24 -1.25
N GLY A 4 -0.17 -3.60 -1.34
CA GLY A 4 -0.60 -4.77 -2.10
C GLY A 4 -0.25 -4.66 -3.58
N HIS A 5 -0.10 -5.81 -4.25
CA HIS A 5 0.41 -5.89 -5.63
C HIS A 5 -0.42 -6.76 -6.57
N ASN A 6 -1.63 -7.12 -6.15
CA ASN A 6 -2.68 -7.77 -6.94
C ASN A 6 -4.05 -7.42 -6.31
N ASN A 7 -5.16 -7.79 -6.95
CA ASN A 7 -6.51 -7.46 -6.45
C ASN A 7 -6.72 -7.89 -5.00
N MET A 8 -6.34 -9.11 -4.65
CA MET A 8 -6.54 -9.67 -3.31
C MET A 8 -5.75 -8.89 -2.25
N THR A 9 -4.46 -8.66 -2.48
CA THR A 9 -3.57 -8.00 -1.51
C THR A 9 -3.82 -6.50 -1.40
N ALA A 10 -4.22 -5.85 -2.49
CA ALA A 10 -4.46 -4.42 -2.49
C ALA A 10 -5.79 -4.03 -1.84
N TYR A 11 -6.83 -4.83 -2.06
CA TYR A 11 -8.18 -4.54 -1.57
C TYR A 11 -8.54 -5.28 -0.28
N GLY A 12 -7.65 -6.15 0.18
CA GLY A 12 -7.83 -6.96 1.39
C GLY A 12 -8.64 -8.22 1.14
N PHE A 13 -8.49 -9.18 2.04
CA PHE A 13 -9.16 -10.48 1.93
C PHE A 13 -9.41 -11.10 3.31
N ASN A 14 -10.37 -12.02 3.36
CA ASN A 14 -10.63 -12.88 4.51
C ASN A 14 -9.58 -14.00 4.55
N ASP A 15 -8.98 -14.21 5.71
CA ASP A 15 -7.97 -15.22 5.97
C ASP A 15 -8.35 -16.01 7.22
N VAL A 16 -7.97 -17.28 7.31
CA VAL A 16 -8.37 -18.16 8.40
C VAL A 16 -7.17 -18.42 9.30
N PHE A 17 -7.27 -18.00 10.56
CA PHE A 17 -6.36 -18.42 11.60
C PHE A 17 -6.76 -19.81 12.11
N ASP A 18 -5.80 -20.72 12.12
CA ASP A 18 -5.98 -22.10 12.55
C ASP A 18 -5.38 -22.29 13.96
N GLU A 19 -6.24 -22.62 14.92
CA GLU A 19 -5.89 -22.91 16.31
C GLU A 19 -6.29 -24.36 16.66
N PRO A 20 -5.41 -25.36 16.37
CA PRO A 20 -5.77 -26.77 16.44
C PRO A 20 -6.30 -27.25 17.80
N SER A 21 -5.83 -26.65 18.90
CA SER A 21 -6.26 -26.98 20.27
C SER A 21 -7.74 -26.73 20.55
N MET A 22 -8.40 -25.91 19.74
CA MET A 22 -9.83 -25.59 19.87
C MET A 22 -10.76 -26.61 19.21
N GLY A 23 -10.21 -27.68 18.60
CA GLY A 23 -10.98 -28.80 18.06
C GLY A 23 -11.95 -28.36 16.96
N TRP A 24 -13.26 -28.52 17.20
CA TRP A 24 -14.31 -28.13 16.25
C TRP A 24 -14.30 -26.62 15.92
N ALA A 25 -13.92 -25.78 16.88
CA ALA A 25 -13.91 -24.32 16.73
C ALA A 25 -12.52 -23.77 16.32
N ARG A 26 -11.66 -24.59 15.71
CA ARG A 26 -10.25 -24.24 15.39
C ARG A 26 -10.07 -23.12 14.36
N TYR A 27 -11.09 -22.78 13.58
CA TYR A 27 -10.97 -21.80 12.50
C TYR A 27 -11.61 -20.48 12.87
N ALA A 28 -10.78 -19.44 12.99
CA ALA A 28 -11.22 -18.07 13.22
C ALA A 28 -10.95 -17.20 11.98
N HIS A 29 -11.95 -16.46 11.54
CA HIS A 29 -11.80 -15.53 10.42
C HIS A 29 -11.05 -14.28 10.84
N THR A 30 -10.12 -13.84 10.00
CA THR A 30 -9.32 -12.62 10.14
C THR A 30 -9.42 -11.82 8.86
N MET A 31 -9.29 -10.49 8.95
CA MET A 31 -9.20 -9.63 7.77
C MET A 31 -7.75 -9.21 7.56
N ARG A 32 -7.19 -9.55 6.40
CA ARG A 32 -5.84 -9.14 6.00
C ARG A 32 -5.94 -7.95 5.07
N ILE A 33 -5.37 -6.83 5.51
CA ILE A 33 -5.26 -5.61 4.72
C ILE A 33 -3.78 -5.24 4.68
N TRP A 34 -3.24 -5.13 3.47
CA TRP A 34 -1.89 -4.59 3.32
C TRP A 34 -1.92 -3.10 3.63
N VAL A 35 -0.90 -2.64 4.35
CA VAL A 35 -0.79 -1.26 4.78
C VAL A 35 -0.96 -0.29 3.60
N TYR A 36 -1.64 0.81 3.85
CA TYR A 36 -1.64 1.94 2.94
C TYR A 36 -0.25 2.55 2.91
N ASN A 37 0.26 2.70 1.69
CA ASN A 37 1.57 3.28 1.48
C ASN A 37 1.49 4.80 1.73
N SER A 38 2.35 5.30 2.62
CA SER A 38 2.34 6.71 3.03
C SER A 38 3.02 7.65 2.04
N GLY A 39 3.65 7.16 0.95
CA GLY A 39 4.25 8.06 -0.04
C GLY A 39 3.27 8.67 -1.04
N PHE A 40 2.02 8.20 -1.10
CA PHE A 40 0.96 8.93 -1.79
C PHE A 40 -0.44 8.58 -1.26
N PHE A 41 -1.12 9.60 -0.73
CA PHE A 41 -2.52 9.53 -0.30
C PHE A 41 -3.23 10.87 -0.50
N PHE A 42 -4.56 10.81 -0.45
CA PHE A 42 -5.44 11.97 -0.39
C PHE A 42 -6.20 11.92 0.93
N ILE A 43 -6.20 13.02 1.67
CA ILE A 43 -6.93 13.17 2.93
C ILE A 43 -7.87 14.35 2.80
N ARG A 44 -9.18 14.11 3.00
CA ARG A 44 -10.17 15.18 3.09
C ARG A 44 -10.14 15.77 4.50
N PRO A 45 -10.14 17.10 4.68
CA PRO A 45 -10.09 17.73 6.00
C PRO A 45 -11.44 17.62 6.74
N THR A 46 -11.77 16.42 7.20
CA THR A 46 -12.91 16.14 8.08
C THR A 46 -12.44 16.01 9.52
N ILE A 47 -13.35 16.15 10.51
CA ILE A 47 -13.00 15.99 11.92
C ILE A 47 -12.26 14.66 12.19
N PRO A 48 -12.74 13.48 11.74
CA PRO A 48 -12.01 12.22 11.95
C PRO A 48 -10.64 12.16 11.25
N SER A 49 -10.48 12.85 10.12
CA SER A 49 -9.20 12.88 9.39
C SER A 49 -8.19 13.81 10.03
N ILE A 50 -8.63 14.92 10.63
CA ILE A 50 -7.78 15.81 11.41
C ILE A 50 -7.31 15.07 12.67
N GLU A 51 -8.23 14.41 13.36
CA GLU A 51 -7.90 13.59 14.53
C GLU A 51 -6.89 12.47 14.22
N LEU A 52 -7.06 11.77 13.08
CA LEU A 52 -6.07 10.80 12.60
C LEU A 52 -4.67 11.43 12.51
N LEU A 53 -4.56 12.60 11.89
CA LEU A 53 -3.27 13.28 11.71
C LEU A 53 -2.69 13.78 13.03
N ASP A 54 -3.52 14.28 13.95
CA ASP A 54 -3.10 14.68 15.29
C ASP A 54 -2.54 13.50 16.09
N ARG A 55 -3.21 12.35 16.05
CA ARG A 55 -2.73 11.11 16.70
C ARG A 55 -1.41 10.64 16.09
N VAL A 56 -1.31 10.62 14.76
CA VAL A 56 -0.08 10.23 14.04
C VAL A 56 1.07 11.17 14.40
N ALA A 57 0.88 12.49 14.32
CA ALA A 57 1.90 13.47 14.70
C ALA A 57 2.31 13.35 16.18
N GLY A 58 1.34 13.12 17.07
CA GLY A 58 1.58 12.90 18.49
C GLY A 58 2.41 11.64 18.76
N ARG A 59 2.25 10.57 17.98
CA ARG A 59 3.08 9.35 18.10
C ARG A 59 4.46 9.54 17.47
N LEU A 60 4.52 10.13 16.28
CA LEU A 60 5.77 10.40 15.58
C LEU A 60 6.74 11.30 16.37
N SER A 61 6.21 12.21 17.20
CA SER A 61 7.00 13.13 18.02
C SER A 61 7.52 12.52 19.33
N ARG A 62 6.90 11.47 19.85
CA ARG A 62 7.22 10.88 21.16
C ARG A 62 7.95 9.54 21.07
N GLU A 63 7.63 8.74 20.05
CA GLU A 63 8.25 7.45 19.86
C GLU A 63 9.68 7.62 19.33
N PRO A 64 10.65 6.78 19.74
CA PRO A 64 12.06 7.02 19.42
C PRO A 64 12.45 6.67 17.98
N LYS A 65 11.76 5.71 17.34
CA LYS A 65 12.02 5.27 15.96
C LYS A 65 10.75 4.89 15.20
N PRO A 66 9.72 5.75 15.17
CA PRO A 66 8.47 5.40 14.52
C PRO A 66 8.63 5.48 13.01
N TRP A 67 7.99 4.57 12.30
CA TRP A 67 7.83 4.67 10.85
C TRP A 67 6.44 5.22 10.55
N ASP A 68 6.37 6.32 9.81
CA ASP A 68 5.13 7.04 9.48
C ASP A 68 4.08 6.13 8.84
N GLN A 69 4.49 5.22 7.95
CA GLN A 69 3.57 4.26 7.35
C GLN A 69 2.97 3.31 8.40
N ALA A 70 3.78 2.83 9.34
CA ALA A 70 3.32 1.94 10.40
C ALA A 70 2.35 2.67 11.34
N VAL A 71 2.76 3.82 11.87
CA VAL A 71 1.94 4.63 12.79
C VAL A 71 0.62 5.04 12.15
N PHE A 72 0.64 5.50 10.88
CA PHE A 72 -0.57 5.89 10.16
C PHE A 72 -1.56 4.73 10.03
N ASN A 73 -1.08 3.54 9.67
CA ASN A 73 -1.95 2.38 9.50
C ASN A 73 -2.43 1.83 10.84
N GLU A 74 -1.58 1.80 11.86
CA GLU A 74 -2.00 1.42 13.21
C GLU A 74 -3.14 2.31 13.69
N GLU A 75 -2.98 3.64 13.72
CA GLU A 75 -4.07 4.53 14.13
C GLU A 75 -5.34 4.33 13.29
N LEU A 76 -5.22 4.21 11.97
CA LEU A 76 -6.37 4.07 11.07
C LEU A 76 -7.15 2.74 11.23
N PHE A 77 -6.50 1.68 11.71
CA PHE A 77 -7.09 0.34 11.79
C PHE A 77 -7.27 -0.17 13.23
N PHE A 78 -6.73 0.51 14.24
CA PHE A 78 -6.80 0.06 15.62
C PHE A 78 -8.24 0.10 16.16
N PRO A 79 -8.80 -1.05 16.58
CA PRO A 79 -10.17 -1.10 17.07
C PRO A 79 -10.36 -0.36 18.39
N SER A 80 -11.54 0.21 18.60
CA SER A 80 -11.96 0.68 19.93
C SER A 80 -11.93 -0.46 20.95
N HIS A 81 -11.49 -0.15 22.17
CA HIS A 81 -11.48 -1.08 23.31
C HIS A 81 -11.62 -0.29 24.62
N PRO A 82 -11.79 -0.94 25.79
CA PRO A 82 -11.87 -0.20 27.05
C PRO A 82 -10.68 0.75 27.22
N GLY A 83 -10.96 2.04 27.40
CA GLY A 83 -9.95 3.10 27.51
C GLY A 83 -9.40 3.65 26.19
N TYR A 84 -9.87 3.18 25.02
CA TYR A 84 -9.47 3.71 23.71
C TYR A 84 -10.66 3.83 22.76
N GLU A 85 -10.91 5.06 22.32
CA GLU A 85 -11.87 5.35 21.25
C GLU A 85 -11.14 5.33 19.91
N GLY A 86 -11.48 4.36 19.06
CA GLY A 86 -10.93 4.21 17.72
C GLY A 86 -11.42 5.30 16.77
N LEU A 87 -10.68 5.49 15.69
CA LEU A 87 -10.99 6.53 14.71
C LEU A 87 -12.25 6.22 13.90
N HIS A 88 -13.06 7.26 13.68
CA HIS A 88 -14.25 7.20 12.83
C HIS A 88 -13.96 7.61 11.37
N ALA A 89 -12.72 7.46 10.92
CA ALA A 89 -12.30 7.84 9.58
C ALA A 89 -12.73 6.80 8.52
N SER A 90 -13.46 7.26 7.50
CA SER A 90 -13.72 6.45 6.31
C SER A 90 -12.49 6.38 5.41
N LYS A 91 -12.25 5.24 4.78
CA LYS A 91 -11.10 5.00 3.91
C LYS A 91 -11.50 4.31 2.61
N ARG A 92 -10.71 4.53 1.56
CA ARG A 92 -10.82 3.81 0.28
C ARG A 92 -9.43 3.56 -0.28
N THR A 93 -9.24 2.38 -0.85
CA THR A 93 -8.02 2.06 -1.59
C THR A 93 -8.10 2.64 -3.00
N MET A 94 -7.03 3.33 -3.43
CA MET A 94 -6.88 3.77 -4.82
C MET A 94 -6.67 2.57 -5.75
N ASP A 95 -7.14 2.66 -7.00
CA ASP A 95 -6.99 1.57 -7.97
C ASP A 95 -5.51 1.24 -8.21
N ILE A 96 -5.19 -0.06 -8.19
CA ILE A 96 -3.80 -0.54 -8.19
C ILE A 96 -3.08 -0.32 -9.51
N TYR A 97 -3.81 -0.21 -10.63
CA TYR A 97 -3.24 -0.01 -11.95
C TYR A 97 -3.12 1.47 -12.30
N LEU A 98 -3.96 2.33 -11.70
CA LEU A 98 -3.85 3.78 -11.83
C LEU A 98 -2.83 4.39 -10.85
N PHE A 99 -2.70 3.83 -9.64
CA PHE A 99 -1.81 4.31 -8.59
C PHE A 99 -0.83 3.20 -8.16
N MET A 100 0.05 2.82 -9.08
CA MET A 100 0.94 1.67 -8.93
C MET A 100 2.06 1.92 -7.92
N ASN A 101 2.31 0.95 -7.06
CA ASN A 101 3.64 0.78 -6.45
C ASN A 101 4.55 0.01 -7.43
N SER A 102 5.85 -0.04 -7.14
CA SER A 102 6.81 -0.65 -8.07
C SER A 102 6.65 -2.16 -8.22
N LYS A 103 6.09 -2.87 -7.22
CA LYS A 103 5.77 -4.30 -7.38
C LYS A 103 4.69 -4.53 -8.43
N VAL A 104 3.64 -3.70 -8.46
CA VAL A 104 2.59 -3.79 -9.49
C VAL A 104 3.20 -3.61 -10.88
N LEU A 105 4.02 -2.58 -11.06
CA LEU A 105 4.66 -2.30 -12.35
C LEU A 105 5.60 -3.42 -12.79
N PHE A 106 6.62 -3.72 -11.98
CA PHE A 106 7.74 -4.57 -12.39
C PHE A 106 7.38 -6.07 -12.38
N LYS A 107 6.54 -6.53 -11.45
CA LYS A 107 6.16 -7.95 -11.39
C LYS A 107 4.99 -8.31 -12.30
N THR A 108 4.10 -7.35 -12.60
CA THR A 108 2.83 -7.64 -13.28
C THR A 108 2.65 -6.81 -14.55
N VAL A 109 2.46 -5.49 -14.43
CA VAL A 109 1.96 -4.64 -15.53
C VAL A 109 2.89 -4.63 -16.74
N ARG A 110 4.20 -4.51 -16.55
CA ARG A 110 5.15 -4.46 -17.69
C ARG A 110 5.20 -5.76 -18.52
N LYS A 111 4.82 -6.89 -17.92
CA LYS A 111 4.89 -8.23 -18.51
C LYS A 111 3.62 -8.63 -19.25
N ASP A 112 2.52 -7.94 -18.98
CA ASP A 112 1.24 -8.22 -19.61
C ASP A 112 1.01 -7.26 -20.78
N ALA A 113 0.71 -7.81 -21.96
CA ALA A 113 0.58 -7.04 -23.20
C ALA A 113 -0.62 -6.07 -23.20
N GLN A 114 -1.64 -6.32 -22.40
CA GLN A 114 -2.78 -5.41 -22.26
C GLN A 114 -2.56 -4.40 -21.13
N LEU A 115 -2.07 -4.84 -19.97
CA LEU A 115 -1.85 -3.94 -18.83
C LEU A 115 -0.75 -2.91 -19.13
N ARG A 116 0.30 -3.28 -19.87
CA ARG A 116 1.38 -2.34 -20.22
C ARG A 116 0.93 -1.13 -21.05
N LYS A 117 -0.27 -1.19 -21.65
CA LYS A 117 -0.88 -0.09 -22.40
C LYS A 117 -1.56 0.95 -21.51
N LEU A 118 -1.85 0.59 -20.25
CA LEU A 118 -2.48 1.50 -19.29
C LEU A 118 -1.57 2.69 -19.02
N LYS A 119 -2.15 3.89 -18.94
CA LYS A 119 -1.43 5.08 -18.49
C LYS A 119 -1.77 5.32 -17.02
N PRO A 120 -0.85 5.01 -16.08
CA PRO A 120 -1.10 5.27 -14.67
C PRO A 120 -1.14 6.78 -14.39
N VAL A 121 -1.82 7.14 -13.31
CA VAL A 121 -1.76 8.49 -12.74
C VAL A 121 -0.43 8.67 -12.00
N ILE A 122 -0.01 7.66 -11.23
CA ILE A 122 1.25 7.65 -10.48
C ILE A 122 1.92 6.28 -10.54
N VAL A 123 3.25 6.28 -10.63
CA VAL A 123 4.11 5.13 -10.35
C VAL A 123 5.03 5.49 -9.18
N HIS A 124 4.83 4.85 -8.03
CA HIS A 124 5.66 5.04 -6.85
C HIS A 124 6.77 3.97 -6.80
N LEU A 125 8.02 4.40 -6.93
CA LEU A 125 9.20 3.54 -6.83
C LEU A 125 9.70 3.36 -5.39
N ASN A 126 9.05 2.48 -4.63
CA ASN A 126 9.31 2.26 -3.21
C ASN A 126 10.26 1.09 -2.89
N TYR A 127 10.25 -0.02 -3.65
CA TYR A 127 10.93 -1.27 -3.24
C TYR A 127 12.33 -1.53 -3.81
N HIS A 128 12.92 -0.59 -4.54
CA HIS A 128 14.18 -0.82 -5.27
C HIS A 128 15.30 0.10 -4.78
N PRO A 129 16.57 -0.34 -4.77
CA PRO A 129 17.72 0.52 -4.45
C PRO A 129 18.05 1.48 -5.61
N ASP A 130 17.88 1.04 -6.84
CA ASP A 130 18.15 1.76 -8.09
C ASP A 130 16.99 2.67 -8.53
N LYS A 131 16.39 3.40 -7.58
CA LYS A 131 15.18 4.22 -7.81
C LYS A 131 15.36 5.22 -8.96
N SER A 132 16.51 5.89 -9.01
CA SER A 132 16.79 6.93 -10.02
C SER A 132 16.70 6.39 -11.45
N GLU A 133 17.38 5.28 -11.74
CA GLU A 133 17.40 4.69 -13.09
C GLU A 133 16.03 4.14 -13.47
N ARG A 134 15.34 3.50 -12.53
CA ARG A 134 13.96 3.06 -12.75
C ARG A 134 13.00 4.23 -12.97
N MET A 135 13.15 5.35 -12.27
CA MET A 135 12.32 6.54 -12.50
C MET A 135 12.50 7.06 -13.93
N LYS A 136 13.76 7.19 -14.38
CA LYS A 136 14.06 7.59 -15.77
C LYS A 136 13.43 6.62 -16.77
N ALA A 137 13.56 5.31 -16.55
CA ALA A 137 12.98 4.32 -17.44
C ALA A 137 11.45 4.32 -17.46
N VAL A 138 10.80 4.61 -16.32
CA VAL A 138 9.34 4.80 -16.24
C VAL A 138 8.91 6.01 -17.08
N ILE A 139 9.67 7.12 -17.04
CA ILE A 139 9.44 8.29 -17.89
C ILE A 139 9.62 7.92 -19.36
N GLU A 140 10.72 7.25 -19.71
CA GLU A 140 10.98 6.78 -21.07
C GLU A 140 9.83 5.91 -21.60
N PHE A 141 9.29 5.03 -20.76
CA PHE A 141 8.20 4.13 -21.11
C PHE A 141 6.85 4.85 -21.30
N TYR A 142 6.39 5.60 -20.30
CA TYR A 142 5.04 6.19 -20.29
C TYR A 142 4.93 7.55 -20.98
N VAL A 143 6.01 8.34 -20.97
CA VAL A 143 6.04 9.70 -21.53
C VAL A 143 6.66 9.69 -22.92
N ASN A 144 7.82 9.07 -23.09
CA ASN A 144 8.56 9.10 -24.36
C ASN A 144 8.24 7.92 -25.30
N GLY A 145 7.43 6.95 -24.84
CA GLY A 145 6.93 5.85 -25.66
C GLY A 145 7.95 4.73 -25.94
N LYS A 146 9.10 4.72 -25.27
CA LYS A 146 10.15 3.70 -25.43
C LYS A 146 9.72 2.37 -24.78
N GLN A 147 9.09 1.51 -25.58
CA GLN A 147 8.44 0.28 -25.12
C GLN A 147 9.36 -0.72 -24.42
N ASN A 148 10.66 -0.71 -24.71
CA ASN A 148 11.63 -1.62 -24.08
C ASN A 148 12.36 -1.00 -22.87
N ALA A 149 12.02 0.23 -22.46
CA ALA A 149 12.75 0.95 -21.41
C ALA A 149 12.78 0.20 -20.07
N LEU A 150 11.75 -0.60 -19.77
CA LEU A 150 11.63 -1.33 -18.51
C LEU A 150 12.19 -2.75 -18.55
N GLU A 151 12.56 -3.30 -19.72
CA GLU A 151 12.80 -4.75 -19.88
C GLU A 151 14.07 -5.26 -19.19
N HIS A 152 15.11 -4.43 -19.13
CA HIS A 152 16.41 -4.82 -18.57
C HIS A 152 16.44 -4.87 -17.03
N PHE A 153 15.44 -4.30 -16.35
CA PHE A 153 15.40 -4.33 -14.89
C PHE A 153 14.91 -5.69 -14.37
N PRO A 154 15.48 -6.21 -13.27
CA PRO A 154 14.88 -7.34 -12.58
C PRO A 154 13.55 -6.95 -11.93
N ASP A 155 12.73 -7.96 -11.60
CA ASP A 155 11.46 -7.77 -10.88
C ASP A 155 11.67 -7.17 -9.49
N GLY A 156 12.76 -7.56 -8.82
CA GLY A 156 13.14 -7.15 -7.48
C GLY A 156 14.41 -6.30 -7.48
N SER A 157 15.22 -6.49 -6.43
CA SER A 157 16.44 -5.73 -6.15
C SER A 157 17.71 -6.58 -6.24
N GLU A 158 17.57 -7.81 -6.76
CA GLU A 158 18.65 -8.77 -7.04
C GLU A 158 18.91 -8.85 -8.54
#